data_AF-A0A512J613-F1
#
_entry.id   AF-A0A512J613-F1
#
_cell.length_a   1.000
_cell.length_b   1.000
_cell.length_c   1.000
_cell.angle_alpha   90.00
_cell.angle_beta   90.00
_cell.angle_gamma   90.00
#
_symmetry.space_group_name_H-M   'P 1'
#
loop_
_entity.id
_entity.type
_entity.pdbx_description
1 polymer ?
#
loop_
_entity_poly.entity_id
_entity_poly.type
_entity_poly.pdbx_seq_one_letter_code
_entity_poly.pdbx_strand_id
1 'polypeptide(L)'
;MPKTGMYVLQGVTPSQIAAAPFDVKVIDIYNDAGQTFTPAEVKQMGGGPGNALLLGYFSIGEAETYRDYFKTIPSAALGPENPQWKGNYEVAFWTPEWKAVATAYIDRMLAAGYDGVYFDVVDEYQTSWAKSHAPGGAAGAEQAMVDLIKYLRDYAQVKHPGFKVWVNNAEELLTHPGYLDTVDGMFKENLFYTDSGQKQPASETSYSMGLLQKAINAGKDVISIEYVTGAQKVADVHALNDKYGLSSYVADLDLNGVDTEGVRPGQVIHDDGLGATQPSAPAPAPLIAPPAEPEPEQPHAQAAPSSKDGGEVSASYRFYDASTGGHFYTTSTAEKAQILKTLPSYQYEGVGWATPQDGPNTIDVFRFYDTKTGQHFFTTDAAERDTILKTLPSYHYEGVAFEAYASAAAAGAGGVTLERFYNTQTGLHHYTANAAEAAAINQGSAGPGWVDEGHAFTVHIPTGGMLHS
;
A
#
# COMPACT_ATOMS: atom_id res chain seq x y z
N MET A 1 1.18 28.66 -13.61
CA MET A 1 0.49 27.37 -13.84
C MET A 1 0.48 26.64 -12.53
N PRO A 2 -0.58 25.88 -12.19
CA PRO A 2 -0.58 25.08 -10.97
C PRO A 2 0.56 24.07 -11.02
N LYS A 3 1.14 23.75 -9.84
CA LYS A 3 2.15 22.70 -9.72
C LYS A 3 1.57 21.33 -10.09
N THR A 4 2.36 20.55 -10.80
CA THR A 4 2.08 19.16 -11.18
C THR A 4 2.47 18.20 -10.07
N GLY A 5 1.74 17.11 -9.93
CA GLY A 5 1.92 16.16 -8.83
C GLY A 5 2.13 14.73 -9.28
N MET A 6 2.77 13.96 -8.42
CA MET A 6 2.97 12.52 -8.54
C MET A 6 2.73 11.87 -7.17
N TYR A 7 2.08 10.71 -7.17
CA TYR A 7 1.81 9.92 -5.97
C TYR A 7 2.18 8.46 -6.23
N VAL A 8 3.19 7.94 -5.52
CA VAL A 8 3.71 6.57 -5.73
C VAL A 8 4.05 5.96 -4.38
N LEU A 9 3.40 4.88 -3.98
CA LEU A 9 3.61 4.28 -2.65
C LEU A 9 4.35 2.95 -2.70
N GLN A 10 4.48 2.35 -3.89
CA GLN A 10 5.14 1.06 -4.10
C GLN A 10 6.01 1.13 -5.35
N GLY A 11 6.98 0.23 -5.49
CA GLY A 11 7.86 0.22 -6.66
C GLY A 11 8.73 1.48 -6.77
N VAL A 12 9.00 2.13 -5.64
CA VAL A 12 9.71 3.41 -5.60
C VAL A 12 11.18 3.19 -5.94
N THR A 13 11.56 3.54 -7.18
CA THR A 13 12.95 3.50 -7.64
C THR A 13 13.56 4.91 -7.67
N PRO A 14 14.63 5.19 -6.89
CA PRO A 14 15.15 6.55 -6.77
C PRO A 14 15.49 7.27 -8.08
N SER A 15 16.03 6.54 -9.07
CA SER A 15 16.34 7.11 -10.39
C SER A 15 15.11 7.45 -11.22
N GLN A 16 14.02 6.68 -11.09
CA GLN A 16 12.76 6.96 -11.79
C GLN A 16 12.07 8.17 -11.17
N ILE A 17 12.02 8.25 -9.83
CA ILE A 17 11.49 9.42 -9.11
C ILE A 17 12.27 10.68 -9.49
N ALA A 18 13.60 10.61 -9.57
CA ALA A 18 14.44 11.73 -9.99
C ALA A 18 14.07 12.25 -11.40
N ALA A 19 13.83 11.33 -12.35
CA ALA A 19 13.50 11.65 -13.73
C ALA A 19 12.04 12.08 -13.94
N ALA A 20 11.14 11.78 -13.00
CA ALA A 20 9.73 12.07 -13.10
C ALA A 20 9.46 13.59 -13.21
N PRO A 21 8.72 14.06 -14.23
CA PRO A 21 8.60 15.49 -14.55
C PRO A 21 7.49 16.17 -13.75
N PHE A 22 7.51 16.02 -12.43
CA PHE A 22 6.50 16.55 -11.52
C PHE A 22 7.09 17.50 -10.49
N ASP A 23 6.36 18.57 -10.19
CA ASP A 23 6.77 19.63 -9.26
C ASP A 23 6.65 19.18 -7.79
N VAL A 24 5.70 18.29 -7.50
CA VAL A 24 5.41 17.76 -6.16
C VAL A 24 5.35 16.23 -6.24
N LYS A 25 6.33 15.57 -5.62
CA LYS A 25 6.50 14.12 -5.65
C LYS A 25 6.22 13.56 -4.27
N VAL A 26 5.16 12.80 -4.14
CA VAL A 26 4.81 12.10 -2.91
C VAL A 26 5.23 10.64 -3.05
N ILE A 27 6.04 10.17 -2.11
CA ILE A 27 6.48 8.78 -2.03
C ILE A 27 6.30 8.21 -0.64
N ASP A 28 6.17 6.88 -0.53
CA ASP A 28 6.43 6.22 0.75
C ASP A 28 7.87 6.48 1.21
N ILE A 29 8.07 6.60 2.52
CA ILE A 29 9.42 6.76 3.09
C ILE A 29 10.15 5.42 3.26
N TYR A 30 9.42 4.31 3.13
CA TYR A 30 9.92 2.94 3.11
C TYR A 30 9.96 2.45 1.66
N ASN A 31 11.00 1.69 1.34
CA ASN A 31 11.05 0.92 0.10
C ASN A 31 10.24 -0.37 0.24
N ASP A 32 10.09 -1.10 -0.87
CA ASP A 32 9.33 -2.37 -0.92
C ASP A 32 9.92 -3.46 0.00
N ALA A 33 11.15 -3.30 0.49
CA ALA A 33 11.77 -4.17 1.49
C ALA A 33 11.49 -3.75 2.95
N GLY A 34 10.62 -2.76 3.17
CA GLY A 34 10.28 -2.23 4.49
C GLY A 34 11.42 -1.45 5.15
N GLN A 35 12.39 -0.95 4.39
CA GLN A 35 13.50 -0.14 4.88
C GLN A 35 13.30 1.33 4.50
N THR A 36 13.58 2.25 5.43
CA THR A 36 13.51 3.67 5.10
C THR A 36 14.60 4.07 4.11
N PHE A 37 14.26 4.91 3.13
CA PHE A 37 15.26 5.48 2.21
C PHE A 37 16.34 6.26 2.96
N THR A 38 17.59 6.08 2.53
CA THR A 38 18.73 6.80 3.09
C THR A 38 18.73 8.26 2.66
N PRO A 39 19.43 9.17 3.39
CA PRO A 39 19.57 10.56 2.94
C PRO A 39 20.17 10.73 1.54
N ALA A 40 21.00 9.78 1.10
CA ALA A 40 21.57 9.79 -0.24
C ALA A 40 20.52 9.46 -1.32
N GLU A 41 19.64 8.50 -1.05
CA GLU A 41 18.54 8.14 -1.95
C GLU A 41 17.47 9.22 -2.00
N VAL A 42 17.10 9.79 -0.85
CA VAL A 42 16.17 10.93 -0.77
C VAL A 42 16.70 12.12 -1.57
N LYS A 43 17.99 12.45 -1.43
CA LYS A 43 18.64 13.47 -2.24
C LYS A 43 18.66 13.12 -3.73
N GLN A 44 18.90 11.86 -4.09
CA GLN A 44 18.87 11.41 -5.48
C GLN A 44 17.48 11.63 -6.11
N MET A 45 16.42 11.36 -5.34
CA MET A 45 15.02 11.53 -5.76
C MET A 45 14.62 13.01 -5.90
N GLY A 46 15.44 13.93 -5.41
CA GLY A 46 15.23 15.37 -5.48
C GLY A 46 14.88 16.02 -4.14
N GLY A 47 14.97 15.29 -3.02
CA GLY A 47 14.74 15.84 -1.69
C GLY A 47 15.82 16.84 -1.26
N GLY A 48 15.37 17.89 -0.59
CA GLY A 48 16.18 19.03 -0.18
C GLY A 48 16.04 20.20 -1.16
N PRO A 49 16.60 21.38 -0.83
CA PRO A 49 16.39 22.59 -1.61
C PRO A 49 16.68 22.37 -3.10
N GLY A 50 15.67 22.58 -3.96
CA GLY A 50 15.72 22.14 -5.34
C GLY A 50 14.73 22.86 -6.24
N ASN A 51 14.29 22.15 -7.28
CA ASN A 51 13.24 22.62 -8.18
C ASN A 51 11.94 21.83 -7.99
N ALA A 52 11.89 20.82 -7.14
CA ALA A 52 10.71 19.99 -6.93
C ALA A 52 10.64 19.59 -5.46
N LEU A 53 9.42 19.48 -4.94
CA LEU A 53 9.22 18.98 -3.58
C LEU A 53 9.23 17.46 -3.58
N LEU A 54 10.07 16.85 -2.74
CA LEU A 54 9.92 15.45 -2.37
C LEU A 54 9.29 15.34 -0.99
N LEU A 55 8.07 14.80 -0.95
CA LEU A 55 7.24 14.67 0.24
C LEU A 55 7.19 13.21 0.66
N GLY A 56 7.38 12.95 1.95
CA GLY A 56 7.17 11.62 2.52
C GLY A 56 5.69 11.40 2.88
N TYR A 57 5.13 10.27 2.48
CA TYR A 57 3.79 9.82 2.85
C TYR A 57 3.72 9.43 4.32
N PHE A 58 2.64 9.82 4.99
CA PHE A 58 2.26 9.35 6.31
C PHE A 58 0.74 9.29 6.44
N SER A 59 0.18 8.11 6.71
CA SER A 59 -1.20 7.99 7.18
C SER A 59 -1.31 8.60 8.58
N ILE A 60 -1.92 9.79 8.67
CA ILE A 60 -2.03 10.51 9.94
C ILE A 60 -3.26 10.07 10.75
N GLY A 61 -4.26 9.51 10.07
CA GLY A 61 -5.50 9.01 10.67
C GLY A 61 -5.46 7.52 11.02
N GLU A 62 -4.57 6.74 10.42
CA GLU A 62 -4.50 5.29 10.66
C GLU A 62 -3.08 4.81 11.01
N ALA A 63 -3.03 3.76 11.82
CA ALA A 63 -1.83 3.02 12.13
C ALA A 63 -1.74 1.77 11.24
N GLU A 64 -0.64 1.65 10.52
CA GLU A 64 -0.37 0.57 9.58
C GLU A 64 0.50 -0.51 10.27
N THR A 65 0.02 -1.76 10.34
CA THR A 65 0.68 -2.85 11.09
C THR A 65 2.08 -3.18 10.63
N TYR A 66 2.38 -2.93 9.35
CA TYR A 66 3.69 -3.16 8.74
C TYR A 66 4.70 -2.04 9.04
N ARG A 67 4.30 -0.95 9.70
CA ARG A 67 5.22 0.10 10.14
C ARG A 67 5.90 -0.30 11.44
N ASP A 68 7.19 0.00 11.52
CA ASP A 68 8.00 -0.28 12.72
C ASP A 68 7.49 0.44 13.99
N TYR A 69 6.76 1.54 13.85
CA TYR A 69 6.13 2.27 14.96
C TYR A 69 4.88 1.58 15.51
N PHE A 70 4.24 0.67 14.77
CA PHE A 70 2.93 0.12 15.16
C PHE A 70 2.97 -0.51 16.56
N LYS A 71 4.02 -1.29 16.83
CA LYS A 71 4.27 -1.93 18.14
C LYS A 71 4.49 -0.97 19.30
N THR A 72 4.74 0.31 19.02
CA THR A 72 4.93 1.35 20.04
C THR A 72 3.62 1.99 20.47
N ILE A 73 2.54 1.76 19.72
CA ILE A 73 1.22 2.34 19.99
C ILE A 73 0.55 1.52 21.09
N PRO A 74 0.14 2.14 22.21
CA PRO A 74 -0.66 1.44 23.20
C PRO A 74 -2.05 1.15 22.63
N SER A 75 -2.63 -0.01 22.99
CA SER A 75 -3.94 -0.43 22.48
C SER A 75 -5.07 0.57 22.76
N ALA A 76 -4.94 1.41 23.80
CA ALA A 76 -5.89 2.48 24.11
C ALA A 76 -5.91 3.62 23.07
N ALA A 77 -4.86 3.73 22.23
CA ALA A 77 -4.76 4.69 21.15
C ALA A 77 -5.12 4.09 19.77
N LEU A 78 -5.50 2.81 19.72
CA LEU A 78 -5.97 2.13 18.51
C LEU A 78 -7.50 1.99 18.53
N GLY A 79 -8.10 2.25 17.38
CA GLY A 79 -9.49 2.02 17.05
C GLY A 79 -9.70 0.72 16.28
N PRO A 80 -10.85 0.56 15.61
CA PRO A 80 -11.13 -0.62 14.79
C PRO A 80 -10.19 -0.70 13.58
N GLU A 81 -10.02 -1.91 13.06
CA GLU A 81 -9.34 -2.13 11.79
C GLU A 81 -10.23 -1.61 10.64
N ASN A 82 -9.61 -0.93 9.68
CA ASN A 82 -10.28 -0.52 8.47
C ASN A 82 -10.65 -1.77 7.64
N PRO A 83 -11.94 -2.02 7.37
CA PRO A 83 -12.36 -3.23 6.65
C PRO A 83 -11.96 -3.23 5.17
N GLN A 84 -11.66 -2.06 4.59
CA GLN A 84 -11.22 -1.91 3.21
C GLN A 84 -9.69 -2.07 3.09
N TRP A 85 -8.95 -1.61 4.10
CA TRP A 85 -7.49 -1.63 4.14
C TRP A 85 -7.00 -2.43 5.35
N LYS A 86 -7.00 -3.76 5.21
CA LYS A 86 -6.57 -4.64 6.30
C LYS A 86 -5.15 -4.33 6.75
N GLY A 87 -4.93 -4.42 8.05
CA GLY A 87 -3.69 -3.99 8.68
C GLY A 87 -3.63 -2.49 8.98
N ASN A 88 -4.59 -1.69 8.51
CA ASN A 88 -4.75 -0.31 8.95
C ASN A 88 -5.77 -0.24 10.08
N TYR A 89 -5.44 0.49 11.14
CA TYR A 89 -6.30 0.68 12.29
C TYR A 89 -6.56 2.17 12.48
N GLU A 90 -7.81 2.56 12.70
CA GLU A 90 -8.13 3.93 13.12
C GLU A 90 -7.29 4.29 14.36
N VAL A 91 -6.90 5.55 14.53
CA VAL A 91 -6.11 5.97 15.70
C VAL A 91 -6.81 7.07 16.48
N ALA A 92 -6.61 7.06 17.79
CA ALA A 92 -7.05 8.15 18.65
C ALA A 92 -6.12 9.37 18.45
N PHE A 93 -6.20 10.03 17.30
CA PHE A 93 -5.25 11.05 16.85
C PHE A 93 -5.18 12.31 17.74
N TRP A 94 -6.15 12.48 18.64
CA TRP A 94 -6.17 13.51 19.70
C TRP A 94 -5.28 13.18 20.91
N THR A 95 -4.67 11.99 20.97
CA THR A 95 -3.93 11.53 22.15
C THR A 95 -2.43 11.89 22.10
N PRO A 96 -1.78 12.12 23.26
CA PRO A 96 -0.33 12.30 23.32
C PRO A 96 0.47 11.14 22.71
N GLU A 97 -0.05 9.92 22.80
CA GLU A 97 0.57 8.70 22.31
C GLU A 97 0.70 8.71 20.78
N TRP A 98 -0.39 8.97 20.05
CA TRP A 98 -0.35 9.08 18.59
C TRP A 98 0.46 10.29 18.14
N LYS A 99 0.30 11.42 18.84
CA LYS A 99 1.08 12.63 18.59
C LYS A 99 2.58 12.38 18.69
N ALA A 100 3.04 11.54 19.62
CA ALA A 100 4.44 11.16 19.74
C ALA A 100 4.93 10.33 18.55
N VAL A 101 4.12 9.38 18.06
CA VAL A 101 4.40 8.59 16.85
C VAL A 101 4.55 9.51 15.64
N ALA A 102 3.55 10.37 15.39
CA ALA A 102 3.57 11.32 14.27
C ALA A 102 4.77 12.28 14.35
N THR A 103 5.12 12.75 15.55
CA THR A 103 6.30 13.61 15.77
C THR A 103 7.59 12.88 15.40
N ALA A 104 7.75 11.63 15.83
CA ALA A 104 8.93 10.82 15.51
C ALA A 104 9.02 10.52 14.00
N TYR A 105 7.88 10.37 13.33
CA TYR A 105 7.81 10.17 11.89
C TYR A 105 8.27 11.43 11.11
N ILE A 106 7.86 12.63 11.56
CA ILE A 106 8.39 13.90 11.05
C ILE A 106 9.90 14.02 11.25
N ASP A 107 10.42 13.62 12.42
CA ASP A 107 11.87 13.63 12.68
C ASP A 107 12.65 12.72 11.72
N ARG A 108 12.08 11.57 11.31
CA ARG A 108 12.69 10.70 10.30
C ARG A 108 12.76 11.38 8.94
N MET A 109 11.66 12.02 8.51
CA MET A 109 11.62 12.74 7.23
C MET A 109 12.62 13.90 7.20
N LEU A 110 12.69 14.67 8.30
CA LEU A 110 13.66 15.76 8.45
C LEU A 110 15.11 15.23 8.41
N ALA A 111 15.39 14.12 9.09
CA ALA A 111 16.73 13.52 9.12
C ALA A 111 17.14 12.94 7.75
N ALA A 112 16.20 12.40 6.99
CA ALA A 112 16.43 11.87 5.66
C ALA A 112 16.53 12.97 4.58
N GLY A 113 16.01 14.17 4.85
CA GLY A 113 16.11 15.32 3.95
C GLY A 113 14.94 15.48 2.97
N TYR A 114 13.75 15.01 3.35
CA TYR A 114 12.52 15.33 2.62
C TYR A 114 12.17 16.81 2.77
N ASP A 115 11.57 17.41 1.75
CA ASP A 115 11.16 18.81 1.76
C ASP A 115 9.89 19.05 2.57
N GLY A 116 9.15 17.98 2.84
CA GLY A 116 7.89 18.04 3.55
C GLY A 116 7.27 16.67 3.79
N VAL A 117 6.06 16.73 4.31
CA VAL A 117 5.21 15.58 4.56
C VAL A 117 3.92 15.70 3.75
N TYR A 118 3.43 14.55 3.32
CA TYR A 118 2.09 14.37 2.79
C TYR A 118 1.28 13.53 3.79
N PHE A 119 0.23 14.13 4.36
CA PHE A 119 -0.66 13.45 5.29
C PHE A 119 -1.84 12.83 4.54
N ASP A 120 -2.00 11.52 4.67
CA ASP A 120 -3.14 10.77 4.18
C ASP A 120 -4.07 10.34 5.31
N VAL A 121 -5.29 9.94 4.97
CA VAL A 121 -6.36 9.57 5.91
C VAL A 121 -6.67 10.73 6.87
N VAL A 122 -6.64 11.95 6.33
CA VAL A 122 -6.98 13.18 7.08
C VAL A 122 -8.47 13.21 7.39
N ASP A 123 -9.30 12.58 6.57
CA ASP A 123 -10.75 12.45 6.74
C ASP A 123 -11.17 11.46 7.84
N GLU A 124 -10.22 10.84 8.54
CA GLU A 124 -10.48 9.94 9.68
C GLU A 124 -11.41 10.55 10.74
N TYR A 125 -11.37 11.87 10.94
CA TYR A 125 -12.29 12.54 11.87
C TYR A 125 -13.77 12.34 11.51
N GLN A 126 -14.05 11.93 10.27
CA GLN A 126 -15.39 11.66 9.78
C GLN A 126 -15.90 10.26 10.14
N THR A 127 -15.03 9.33 10.57
CA THR A 127 -15.45 7.96 10.91
C THR A 127 -16.40 7.95 12.10
N SER A 128 -17.23 6.90 12.17
CA SER A 128 -18.18 6.75 13.28
C SER A 128 -17.47 6.57 14.62
N TRP A 129 -16.32 5.89 14.61
CA TRP A 129 -15.55 5.66 15.82
C TRP A 129 -14.86 6.94 16.27
N ALA A 130 -14.19 7.70 15.39
CA ALA A 130 -13.59 8.99 15.75
C ALA A 130 -14.63 9.96 16.34
N LYS A 131 -15.77 10.11 15.68
CA LYS A 131 -16.89 10.98 16.15
C LYS A 131 -17.45 10.58 17.52
N SER A 132 -17.34 9.31 17.90
CA SER A 132 -17.87 8.79 19.17
C SER A 132 -16.86 8.81 20.32
N HIS A 133 -15.56 8.80 20.01
CA HIS A 133 -14.50 8.66 21.02
C HIS A 133 -13.68 9.94 21.22
N ALA A 134 -13.62 10.83 20.23
CA ALA A 134 -12.92 12.09 20.36
C ALA A 134 -13.58 12.97 21.45
N PRO A 135 -12.78 13.65 22.29
CA PRO A 135 -13.30 14.62 23.24
C PRO A 135 -14.11 15.71 22.52
N GLY A 136 -15.39 15.86 22.86
CA GLY A 136 -16.29 16.80 22.17
C GLY A 136 -17.08 16.20 21.00
N GLY A 137 -16.99 14.88 20.79
CA GLY A 137 -17.74 14.17 19.75
C GLY A 137 -17.28 14.55 18.34
N ALA A 138 -18.21 14.61 17.38
CA ALA A 138 -17.87 14.88 15.99
C ALA A 138 -17.12 16.21 15.75
N ALA A 139 -17.57 17.30 16.39
CA ALA A 139 -16.87 18.59 16.29
C ALA A 139 -15.48 18.54 16.96
N GLY A 140 -15.34 17.75 18.02
CA GLY A 140 -14.08 17.49 18.67
C GLY A 140 -13.09 16.71 17.83
N ALA A 141 -13.56 15.69 17.10
CA ALA A 141 -12.76 14.92 16.15
C ALA A 141 -12.22 15.82 15.03
N GLU A 142 -13.09 16.63 14.42
CA GLU A 142 -12.70 17.57 13.36
C GLU A 142 -11.63 18.56 13.83
N GLN A 143 -11.86 19.21 14.98
CA GLN A 143 -10.89 20.13 15.59
C GLN A 143 -9.57 19.43 15.94
N ALA A 144 -9.62 18.20 16.47
CA ALA A 144 -8.42 17.47 16.85
C ALA A 144 -7.51 17.12 15.65
N MET A 145 -8.08 16.83 14.48
CA MET A 145 -7.28 16.61 13.27
C MET A 145 -6.59 17.90 12.81
N VAL A 146 -7.33 19.01 12.81
CA VAL A 146 -6.76 20.35 12.53
C VAL A 146 -5.63 20.70 13.50
N ASP A 147 -5.84 20.44 14.79
CA ASP A 147 -4.85 20.72 15.84
C ASP A 147 -3.60 19.84 15.71
N LEU A 148 -3.75 18.57 15.34
CA LEU A 148 -2.63 17.66 15.12
C LEU A 148 -1.78 18.11 13.94
N ILE A 149 -2.40 18.39 12.79
CA ILE A 149 -1.70 18.87 11.59
C ILE A 149 -0.98 20.19 11.88
N LYS A 150 -1.64 21.12 12.58
CA LYS A 150 -1.02 22.37 13.01
C LYS A 150 0.17 22.17 13.93
N TYR A 151 0.03 21.27 14.91
CA TYR A 151 1.14 20.96 15.81
C TYR A 151 2.35 20.40 15.06
N LEU A 152 2.14 19.47 14.12
CA LEU A 152 3.23 18.85 13.36
C LEU A 152 3.89 19.85 12.41
N ARG A 153 3.10 20.73 11.78
CA ARG A 153 3.58 21.89 11.01
C ARG A 153 4.50 22.76 11.85
N ASP A 154 4.01 23.23 13.00
CA ASP A 154 4.77 24.13 13.88
C ASP A 154 6.04 23.44 14.39
N TYR A 155 5.96 22.16 14.76
CA TYR A 155 7.11 21.35 15.19
C TYR A 155 8.19 21.24 14.10
N ALA A 156 7.78 20.90 12.88
CA ALA A 156 8.70 20.75 11.75
C ALA A 156 9.36 22.09 11.38
N GLN A 157 8.58 23.18 11.36
CA GLN A 157 9.07 24.50 10.95
C GLN A 157 10.08 25.12 11.93
N VAL A 158 9.99 24.79 13.22
CA VAL A 158 11.03 25.19 14.19
C VAL A 158 12.39 24.60 13.82
N LYS A 159 12.41 23.38 13.27
CA LYS A 159 13.64 22.67 12.88
C LYS A 159 14.07 23.00 11.45
N HIS A 160 13.11 23.13 10.56
CA HIS A 160 13.32 23.40 9.14
C HIS A 160 12.20 24.34 8.63
N PRO A 161 12.41 25.67 8.63
CA PRO A 161 11.37 26.64 8.26
C PRO A 161 10.78 26.45 6.85
N GLY A 162 11.52 25.78 5.96
CA GLY A 162 11.05 25.43 4.61
C GLY A 162 10.17 24.19 4.53
N PHE A 163 10.03 23.42 5.62
CA PHE A 163 9.34 22.12 5.60
C PHE A 163 7.86 22.28 5.25
N LYS A 164 7.42 21.56 4.21
CA LYS A 164 6.09 21.67 3.64
C LYS A 164 5.12 20.66 4.25
N VAL A 165 3.85 21.04 4.31
CA VAL A 165 2.75 20.16 4.74
C VAL A 165 1.71 20.13 3.64
N TRP A 166 1.54 18.95 3.05
CA TRP A 166 0.50 18.65 2.08
C TRP A 166 -0.45 17.61 2.67
N VAL A 167 -1.69 17.60 2.19
CA VAL A 167 -2.75 16.73 2.71
C VAL A 167 -3.52 16.07 1.58
N ASN A 168 -4.10 14.91 1.83
CA ASN A 168 -5.04 14.24 0.95
C ASN A 168 -6.49 14.45 1.41
N ASN A 169 -7.42 14.59 0.46
CA ASN A 169 -8.86 14.63 0.69
C ASN A 169 -9.26 15.63 1.81
N ALA A 170 -10.32 15.33 2.57
CA ALA A 170 -10.79 16.12 3.71
C ALA A 170 -10.98 17.63 3.45
N GLU A 171 -11.42 17.99 2.23
CA GLU A 171 -11.56 19.38 1.80
C GLU A 171 -12.52 20.21 2.66
N GLU A 172 -13.39 19.59 3.46
CA GLU A 172 -14.23 20.27 4.44
C GLU A 172 -13.41 21.08 5.46
N LEU A 173 -12.20 20.59 5.82
CA LEU A 173 -11.32 21.28 6.76
C LEU A 173 -10.83 22.63 6.23
N LEU A 174 -10.91 22.89 4.91
CA LEU A 174 -10.62 24.20 4.31
C LEU A 174 -11.61 25.29 4.78
N THR A 175 -12.73 24.91 5.39
CA THR A 175 -13.66 25.84 6.04
C THR A 175 -13.26 26.21 7.46
N HIS A 176 -12.33 25.46 8.07
CA HIS A 176 -11.89 25.67 9.44
C HIS A 176 -10.97 26.89 9.54
N PRO A 177 -11.20 27.81 10.49
CA PRO A 177 -10.33 28.96 10.70
C PRO A 177 -8.87 28.55 10.91
N GLY A 178 -7.95 29.17 10.17
CA GLY A 178 -6.50 28.94 10.28
C GLY A 178 -5.96 27.65 9.63
N TYR A 179 -6.83 26.75 9.15
CA TYR A 179 -6.35 25.50 8.52
C TYR A 179 -5.62 25.77 7.19
N LEU A 180 -6.13 26.69 6.37
CA LEU A 180 -5.48 27.11 5.12
C LEU A 180 -4.07 27.70 5.32
N ASP A 181 -3.79 28.30 6.48
CA ASP A 181 -2.46 28.82 6.81
C ASP A 181 -1.49 27.69 7.22
N THR A 182 -2.04 26.54 7.60
CA THR A 182 -1.30 25.38 8.10
C THR A 182 -0.80 24.49 6.96
N VAL A 183 -1.55 24.38 5.87
CA VAL A 183 -1.20 23.53 4.70
C VAL A 183 -0.61 24.36 3.55
N ASP A 184 0.31 23.78 2.78
CA ASP A 184 0.91 24.41 1.60
C ASP A 184 0.22 24.03 0.28
N GLY A 185 -0.41 22.87 0.26
CA GLY A 185 -1.16 22.36 -0.88
C GLY A 185 -1.91 21.09 -0.51
N MET A 186 -2.67 20.54 -1.46
CA MET A 186 -3.41 19.31 -1.24
C MET A 186 -3.56 18.48 -2.51
N PHE A 187 -3.78 17.19 -2.31
CA PHE A 187 -4.25 16.28 -3.33
C PHE A 187 -5.72 15.93 -3.05
N LYS A 188 -6.46 15.60 -4.11
CA LYS A 188 -7.82 15.07 -4.04
C LYS A 188 -7.91 13.85 -4.93
N GLU A 189 -8.13 12.70 -4.34
CA GLU A 189 -8.40 11.48 -5.09
C GLU A 189 -9.84 11.45 -5.58
N ASN A 190 -10.04 10.85 -6.75
CA ASN A 190 -11.37 10.59 -7.32
C ASN A 190 -12.25 11.84 -7.48
N LEU A 191 -11.65 12.98 -7.83
CA LEU A 191 -12.40 14.23 -7.98
C LEU A 191 -13.38 14.13 -9.15
N PHE A 192 -12.93 13.64 -10.31
CA PHE A 192 -13.74 13.57 -11.54
C PHE A 192 -14.13 12.14 -11.92
N TYR A 193 -13.34 11.13 -11.53
CA TYR A 193 -13.61 9.72 -11.77
C TYR A 193 -13.50 8.87 -10.50
N THR A 194 -14.32 7.83 -10.38
CA THR A 194 -14.19 6.79 -9.36
C THR A 194 -12.93 5.96 -9.57
N ASP A 195 -12.56 5.17 -8.57
CA ASP A 195 -11.49 4.17 -8.61
C ASP A 195 -11.63 3.16 -9.76
N SER A 196 -12.87 2.80 -10.10
CA SER A 196 -13.27 1.96 -11.22
C SER A 196 -13.27 2.71 -12.57
N GLY A 197 -12.81 3.96 -12.60
CA GLY A 197 -12.70 4.80 -13.78
C GLY A 197 -14.04 5.26 -14.36
N GLN A 198 -15.12 5.26 -13.57
CA GLN A 198 -16.43 5.82 -13.97
C GLN A 198 -16.51 7.30 -13.62
N LYS A 199 -17.31 8.08 -14.36
CA LYS A 199 -17.48 9.50 -14.06
C LYS A 199 -18.16 9.70 -12.70
N GLN A 200 -17.61 10.60 -11.89
CA GLN A 200 -18.28 11.04 -10.67
C GLN A 200 -19.59 11.79 -11.00
N PRO A 201 -20.61 11.68 -10.13
CA PRO A 201 -21.81 12.51 -10.27
C PRO A 201 -21.46 14.01 -10.25
N ALA A 202 -22.23 14.79 -11.00
CA ALA A 202 -22.05 16.25 -11.05
C ALA A 202 -22.22 16.92 -9.68
N SER A 203 -23.03 16.33 -8.79
CA SER A 203 -23.22 16.81 -7.42
C SER A 203 -21.96 16.67 -6.57
N GLU A 204 -21.30 15.52 -6.64
CA GLU A 204 -20.08 15.23 -5.86
C GLU A 204 -18.92 16.14 -6.30
N THR A 205 -18.69 16.20 -7.62
CA THR A 205 -17.70 17.12 -8.21
C THR A 205 -17.96 18.57 -7.83
N SER A 206 -19.21 19.03 -7.89
CA SER A 206 -19.55 20.42 -7.56
C SER A 206 -19.39 20.73 -6.07
N TYR A 207 -19.72 19.77 -5.20
CA TYR A 207 -19.55 19.91 -3.76
C TYR A 207 -18.06 20.04 -3.40
N SER A 208 -17.23 19.09 -3.83
CA SER A 208 -15.78 19.08 -3.59
C SER A 208 -15.13 20.35 -4.17
N MET A 209 -15.43 20.70 -5.42
CA MET A 209 -14.90 21.92 -6.04
C MET A 209 -15.27 23.21 -5.30
N GLY A 210 -16.47 23.27 -4.70
CA GLY A 210 -16.89 24.42 -3.89
C GLY A 210 -16.00 24.64 -2.66
N LEU A 211 -15.46 23.57 -2.09
CA LEU A 211 -14.52 23.60 -0.97
C LEU A 211 -13.09 23.87 -1.46
N LEU A 212 -12.63 23.12 -2.47
CA LEU A 212 -11.29 23.25 -3.05
C LEU A 212 -11.00 24.65 -3.58
N GLN A 213 -12.02 25.37 -4.08
CA GLN A 213 -11.87 26.75 -4.53
C GLN A 213 -11.33 27.69 -3.44
N LYS A 214 -11.50 27.37 -2.15
CA LYS A 214 -10.91 28.13 -1.04
C LYS A 214 -9.38 28.05 -1.05
N ALA A 215 -8.83 26.85 -1.25
CA ALA A 215 -7.39 26.64 -1.38
C ALA A 215 -6.84 27.35 -2.63
N ILE A 216 -7.50 27.16 -3.78
CA ILE A 216 -7.11 27.78 -5.05
C ILE A 216 -7.13 29.32 -4.94
N ASN A 217 -8.19 29.90 -4.37
CA ASN A 217 -8.30 31.35 -4.18
C ASN A 217 -7.26 31.90 -3.19
N ALA A 218 -6.79 31.08 -2.25
CA ALA A 218 -5.70 31.42 -1.34
C ALA A 218 -4.31 31.23 -1.99
N GLY A 219 -4.25 30.86 -3.27
CA GLY A 219 -3.00 30.63 -4.01
C GLY A 219 -2.30 29.33 -3.65
N LYS A 220 -3.03 28.36 -3.07
CA LYS A 220 -2.52 27.02 -2.78
C LYS A 220 -2.70 26.13 -3.99
N ASP A 221 -1.74 25.23 -4.21
CA ASP A 221 -1.83 24.22 -5.25
C ASP A 221 -2.78 23.10 -4.83
N VAL A 222 -3.60 22.64 -5.78
CA VAL A 222 -4.51 21.51 -5.62
C VAL A 222 -4.30 20.56 -6.80
N ILE A 223 -4.02 19.29 -6.49
CA ILE A 223 -3.74 18.25 -7.48
C ILE A 223 -4.82 17.16 -7.43
N SER A 224 -5.51 16.89 -8.54
CA SER A 224 -6.45 15.76 -8.62
C SER A 224 -5.70 14.46 -8.95
N ILE A 225 -5.89 13.40 -8.16
CA ILE A 225 -5.43 12.05 -8.53
C ILE A 225 -6.61 11.32 -9.18
N GLU A 226 -6.42 10.82 -10.39
CA GLU A 226 -7.45 10.17 -11.18
C GLU A 226 -7.00 8.78 -11.65
N TYR A 227 -7.72 7.75 -11.22
CA TYR A 227 -7.45 6.35 -11.56
C TYR A 227 -8.12 5.98 -12.88
N VAL A 228 -7.57 6.49 -13.99
CA VAL A 228 -8.11 6.29 -15.33
C VAL A 228 -7.02 5.92 -16.31
N THR A 229 -7.35 5.04 -17.26
CA THR A 229 -6.51 4.75 -18.41
C THR A 229 -7.21 5.10 -19.72
N GLY A 230 -6.43 5.35 -20.76
CA GLY A 230 -6.86 5.62 -22.11
C GLY A 230 -6.91 7.11 -22.45
N ALA A 231 -6.36 7.45 -23.62
CA ALA A 231 -6.18 8.82 -24.10
C ALA A 231 -7.44 9.72 -24.01
N GLN A 232 -8.63 9.16 -24.18
CA GLN A 232 -9.88 9.95 -24.08
C GLN A 232 -10.17 10.40 -22.64
N LYS A 233 -10.02 9.50 -21.65
CA LYS A 233 -10.25 9.86 -20.25
C LYS A 233 -9.16 10.78 -19.73
N VAL A 234 -7.90 10.52 -20.11
CA VAL A 234 -6.75 11.38 -19.79
C VAL A 234 -6.98 12.81 -20.32
N ALA A 235 -7.37 12.95 -21.58
CA ALA A 235 -7.65 14.27 -22.17
C ALA A 235 -8.81 14.99 -21.46
N ASP A 236 -9.81 14.26 -21.00
CA ASP A 236 -10.94 14.83 -20.26
C ASP A 236 -10.55 15.26 -18.83
N VAL A 237 -9.73 14.47 -18.12
CA VAL A 237 -9.10 14.86 -16.85
C VAL A 237 -8.33 16.16 -17.03
N HIS A 238 -7.51 16.24 -18.07
CA HIS A 238 -6.75 17.45 -18.40
C HIS A 238 -7.65 18.66 -18.63
N ALA A 239 -8.70 18.51 -19.44
CA ALA A 239 -9.63 19.59 -19.73
C ALA A 239 -10.40 20.08 -18.49
N LEU A 240 -10.79 19.16 -17.60
CA LEU A 240 -11.45 19.49 -16.34
C LEU A 240 -10.51 20.22 -15.37
N ASN A 241 -9.27 19.75 -15.26
CA ASN A 241 -8.26 20.43 -14.44
C ASN A 241 -7.95 21.84 -14.96
N ASP A 242 -7.78 22.00 -16.28
CA ASP A 242 -7.56 23.31 -16.91
C ASP A 242 -8.72 24.27 -16.67
N LYS A 243 -9.97 23.76 -16.72
CA LYS A 243 -11.18 24.54 -16.45
C LYS A 243 -11.21 25.10 -15.02
N TYR A 244 -10.71 24.34 -14.04
CA TYR A 244 -10.78 24.71 -12.63
C TYR A 244 -9.47 25.27 -12.06
N GLY A 245 -8.41 25.35 -12.87
CA GLY A 245 -7.11 25.85 -12.43
C GLY A 245 -6.36 24.88 -11.53
N LEU A 246 -6.62 23.59 -11.69
CA LEU A 246 -5.99 22.48 -10.98
C LEU A 246 -4.87 21.85 -11.82
N SER A 247 -4.05 21.00 -11.22
CA SER A 247 -3.23 20.03 -11.94
C SER A 247 -3.68 18.60 -11.61
N SER A 248 -3.21 17.62 -12.38
CA SER A 248 -3.56 16.22 -12.19
C SER A 248 -2.34 15.31 -12.06
N TYR A 249 -2.53 14.19 -11.36
CA TYR A 249 -1.78 12.95 -11.55
C TYR A 249 -2.77 11.89 -12.06
N VAL A 250 -2.46 11.24 -13.18
CA VAL A 250 -3.23 10.08 -13.66
C VAL A 250 -2.41 8.86 -13.32
N ALA A 251 -3.01 7.93 -12.57
CA ALA A 251 -2.30 6.82 -11.94
C ALA A 251 -3.04 5.50 -12.12
N ASP A 252 -2.32 4.40 -12.02
CA ASP A 252 -2.87 3.11 -11.65
C ASP A 252 -3.17 3.07 -10.14
N LEU A 253 -4.23 2.34 -9.75
CA LEU A 253 -4.73 2.33 -8.37
C LEU A 253 -3.75 1.67 -7.38
N ASP A 254 -2.88 0.79 -7.87
CA ASP A 254 -1.86 0.13 -7.05
C ASP A 254 -0.70 1.07 -6.66
N LEU A 255 -0.60 2.25 -7.31
CA LEU A 255 0.43 3.25 -7.09
C LEU A 255 1.85 2.66 -7.13
N ASN A 256 2.04 1.68 -8.02
CA ASN A 256 3.28 0.91 -8.16
C ASN A 256 4.15 1.46 -9.30
N GLY A 257 5.15 2.24 -8.92
CA GLY A 257 6.02 2.93 -9.86
C GLY A 257 5.41 4.21 -10.42
N VAL A 258 6.17 4.89 -11.28
CA VAL A 258 5.79 6.20 -11.83
C VAL A 258 4.90 6.05 -13.05
N ASP A 259 3.68 6.57 -12.97
CA ASP A 259 2.79 6.67 -14.12
C ASP A 259 3.08 7.90 -14.97
N THR A 260 3.16 7.66 -16.27
CA THR A 260 3.47 8.70 -17.25
C THR A 260 2.37 8.90 -18.29
N GLU A 261 1.29 8.11 -18.26
CA GLU A 261 0.18 8.22 -19.22
C GLU A 261 -0.45 9.62 -19.19
N GLY A 262 -0.57 10.20 -17.99
CA GLY A 262 -1.10 11.55 -17.78
C GLY A 262 -0.12 12.71 -18.02
N VAL A 263 1.16 12.45 -18.32
CA VAL A 263 2.18 13.50 -18.47
C VAL A 263 1.93 14.28 -19.77
N ARG A 264 1.82 15.60 -19.64
CA ARG A 264 1.53 16.45 -20.80
C ARG A 264 2.77 16.64 -21.68
N PRO A 265 2.61 16.79 -23.01
CA PRO A 265 3.70 17.18 -23.89
C PRO A 265 4.35 18.50 -23.43
N GLY A 266 5.66 18.47 -23.18
CA GLY A 266 6.41 19.64 -22.72
C GLY A 266 6.23 19.99 -21.24
N GLN A 267 5.62 19.10 -20.44
CA GLN A 267 5.61 19.24 -18.99
C GLN A 267 7.05 19.24 -18.46
N VAL A 268 7.35 20.25 -17.65
CA VAL A 268 8.66 20.45 -17.02
C VAL A 268 8.46 20.78 -15.55
N ILE A 269 9.50 20.52 -14.76
CA ILE A 269 9.57 20.88 -13.35
C ILE A 269 9.83 22.40 -13.23
N HIS A 270 9.04 23.07 -12.39
CA HIS A 270 9.10 24.48 -12.04
C HIS A 270 9.80 24.65 -10.70
N ASP A 271 10.74 25.60 -10.62
CA ASP A 271 11.43 25.98 -9.39
C ASP A 271 10.47 26.05 -8.18
N ASP A 272 10.82 25.33 -7.11
CA ASP A 272 10.00 25.22 -5.91
C ASP A 272 10.17 26.41 -4.95
N GLY A 273 11.13 27.31 -5.23
CA GLY A 273 11.41 28.52 -4.47
C GLY A 273 12.19 28.30 -3.17
N LEU A 274 12.59 27.06 -2.83
CA LEU A 274 13.39 26.74 -1.65
C LEU A 274 14.86 27.15 -1.80
N GLY A 275 15.33 27.38 -3.04
CA GLY A 275 16.69 27.83 -3.34
C GLY A 275 17.07 29.24 -2.88
N ALA A 276 16.12 30.06 -2.38
CA ALA A 276 16.33 31.48 -2.10
C ALA A 276 16.56 31.85 -0.61
N THR A 277 16.43 30.92 0.33
CA THR A 277 16.59 31.23 1.77
C THR A 277 17.37 30.16 2.52
N GLN A 278 18.69 30.11 2.33
CA GLN A 278 19.58 29.63 3.39
C GLN A 278 20.09 30.82 4.20
N PRO A 279 19.89 30.86 5.54
CA PRO A 279 20.80 31.56 6.42
C PRO A 279 22.18 30.89 6.32
N SER A 280 23.23 31.69 6.14
CA SER A 280 24.62 31.23 6.13
C SER A 280 24.93 30.39 7.39
N ALA A 281 25.43 29.17 7.19
CA ALA A 281 25.87 28.30 8.28
C ALA A 281 26.95 28.98 9.16
N PRO A 282 26.91 28.83 10.50
CA PRO A 282 28.00 29.27 11.34
C PRO A 282 29.23 28.36 11.14
N ALA A 283 30.41 28.96 11.21
CA ALA A 283 31.70 28.31 10.96
C ALA A 283 31.92 27.05 11.84
N PRO A 284 32.61 26.01 11.33
CA PRO A 284 32.81 24.77 12.08
C PRO A 284 33.77 24.99 13.26
N ALA A 285 33.38 24.48 14.42
CA ALA A 285 34.25 24.33 15.58
C ALA A 285 35.27 23.18 15.36
N PRO A 286 36.45 23.22 16.00
CA PRO A 286 37.55 22.30 15.70
C PRO A 286 37.30 20.87 16.20
N LEU A 287 37.73 19.91 15.36
CA LEU A 287 37.66 18.46 15.57
C LEU A 287 38.47 17.99 16.79
N ILE A 288 37.86 17.16 17.63
CA ILE A 288 38.55 16.28 18.58
C ILE A 288 38.37 14.84 18.07
N ALA A 289 39.48 14.12 17.90
CA ALA A 289 39.52 12.77 17.33
C ALA A 289 39.01 11.69 18.32
N PRO A 290 38.38 10.60 17.81
CA PRO A 290 38.01 9.44 18.62
C PRO A 290 39.17 8.44 18.79
N PRO A 291 39.22 7.64 19.88
CA PRO A 291 40.18 6.56 20.04
C PRO A 291 39.71 5.24 19.38
N ALA A 292 40.69 4.37 19.14
CA ALA A 292 40.69 3.22 18.22
C ALA A 292 39.91 1.96 18.66
N GLU A 293 39.52 1.20 17.63
CA GLU A 293 38.97 -0.17 17.60
C GLU A 293 39.94 -1.26 18.15
N PRO A 294 39.40 -2.45 18.50
CA PRO A 294 40.10 -3.70 18.26
C PRO A 294 39.29 -4.70 17.40
N GLU A 295 40.03 -5.44 16.57
CA GLU A 295 39.63 -6.54 15.67
C GLU A 295 39.97 -7.94 16.33
N PRO A 296 39.73 -9.11 15.69
CA PRO A 296 38.54 -9.98 15.81
C PRO A 296 38.82 -11.36 16.46
N GLU A 297 37.77 -12.09 16.86
CA GLU A 297 37.87 -13.54 17.17
C GLU A 297 36.71 -14.37 16.56
N GLN A 298 37.09 -15.52 15.98
CA GLN A 298 36.29 -16.71 15.63
C GLN A 298 37.17 -17.94 15.95
N PRO A 299 36.66 -19.21 16.02
CA PRO A 299 35.33 -19.71 16.35
C PRO A 299 35.38 -20.91 17.35
N HIS A 300 34.30 -21.21 18.09
CA HIS A 300 34.08 -22.55 18.68
C HIS A 300 32.61 -22.98 18.69
N ALA A 301 32.41 -24.29 18.49
CA ALA A 301 31.17 -24.94 18.09
C ALA A 301 30.29 -25.44 19.25
N GLN A 302 28.97 -25.33 19.00
CA GLN A 302 27.81 -26.14 19.42
C GLN A 302 27.70 -26.74 20.83
N ALA A 303 26.63 -26.33 21.51
CA ALA A 303 25.68 -27.24 22.15
C ALA A 303 24.26 -26.78 21.83
N ALA A 304 23.43 -27.68 21.27
CA ALA A 304 22.02 -27.41 20.95
C ALA A 304 21.15 -27.32 22.23
N PRO A 305 20.10 -26.48 22.20
CA PRO A 305 18.87 -26.84 22.87
C PRO A 305 17.62 -26.66 21.97
N SER A 306 16.80 -27.70 21.97
CA SER A 306 15.33 -27.73 21.83
C SER A 306 14.67 -26.94 20.67
N SER A 307 14.16 -27.72 19.72
CA SER A 307 13.18 -27.37 18.69
C SER A 307 12.10 -26.37 19.15
N LYS A 308 12.15 -25.18 18.56
CA LYS A 308 10.98 -24.36 18.19
C LYS A 308 11.23 -23.79 16.80
N ASP A 309 11.37 -24.69 15.81
CA ASP A 309 11.19 -24.30 14.42
C ASP A 309 9.69 -24.32 14.13
N GLY A 310 9.22 -23.17 13.66
CA GLY A 310 7.85 -22.91 13.27
C GLY A 310 7.77 -21.43 12.95
N GLY A 311 8.36 -21.03 11.83
CA GLY A 311 8.05 -19.73 11.23
C GLY A 311 6.53 -19.59 11.15
N GLU A 312 6.00 -18.41 11.48
CA GLU A 312 4.57 -18.18 11.45
C GLU A 312 4.02 -18.55 10.06
N VAL A 313 3.01 -19.42 10.03
CA VAL A 313 2.32 -19.85 8.81
C VAL A 313 0.84 -19.49 8.92
N SER A 314 0.22 -19.11 7.81
CA SER A 314 -1.20 -18.73 7.70
C SER A 314 -2.02 -19.84 7.07
N ALA A 315 -3.24 -20.08 7.54
CA ALA A 315 -4.13 -21.09 6.96
C ALA A 315 -4.67 -20.65 5.59
N SER A 316 -4.63 -21.55 4.60
CA SER A 316 -5.35 -21.42 3.33
C SER A 316 -6.65 -22.23 3.41
N TYR A 317 -7.78 -21.52 3.45
CA TYR A 317 -9.13 -22.05 3.52
C TYR A 317 -9.58 -22.58 2.17
N ARG A 318 -10.05 -23.83 2.14
CA ARG A 318 -10.53 -24.52 0.94
C ARG A 318 -12.05 -24.55 0.90
N PHE A 319 -12.60 -24.22 -0.25
CA PHE A 319 -14.02 -24.34 -0.56
C PHE A 319 -14.22 -25.18 -1.81
N TYR A 320 -15.23 -26.03 -1.81
CA TYR A 320 -15.73 -26.73 -2.99
C TYR A 320 -16.96 -26.01 -3.52
N ASP A 321 -16.92 -25.55 -4.77
CA ASP A 321 -18.09 -24.96 -5.43
C ASP A 321 -18.90 -26.05 -6.12
N ALA A 322 -20.03 -26.43 -5.51
CA ALA A 322 -20.92 -27.47 -6.03
C ALA A 322 -21.60 -27.09 -7.36
N SER A 323 -21.54 -25.81 -7.78
CA SER A 323 -22.11 -25.37 -9.05
C SER A 323 -21.16 -25.58 -10.24
N THR A 324 -19.86 -25.40 -10.03
CA THR A 324 -18.83 -25.53 -11.07
C THR A 324 -18.01 -26.81 -10.95
N GLY A 325 -18.01 -27.46 -9.78
CA GLY A 325 -17.13 -28.57 -9.44
C GLY A 325 -15.69 -28.14 -9.12
N GLY A 326 -15.43 -26.84 -9.05
CA GLY A 326 -14.10 -26.27 -8.77
C GLY A 326 -13.82 -26.10 -7.29
N HIS A 327 -12.56 -25.77 -6.99
CA HIS A 327 -12.13 -25.41 -5.66
C HIS A 327 -11.66 -23.97 -5.62
N PHE A 328 -11.94 -23.32 -4.50
CA PHE A 328 -11.51 -21.98 -4.20
C PHE A 328 -10.64 -21.99 -2.95
N TYR A 329 -9.59 -21.18 -2.97
CA TYR A 329 -8.59 -21.10 -1.91
C TYR A 329 -8.39 -19.66 -1.49
N THR A 330 -8.37 -19.42 -0.19
CA THR A 330 -8.10 -18.09 0.36
C THR A 330 -7.42 -18.16 1.71
N THR A 331 -6.42 -17.31 1.93
CA THR A 331 -5.87 -17.05 3.26
C THR A 331 -6.66 -15.98 4.02
N SER A 332 -7.59 -15.29 3.36
CA SER A 332 -8.40 -14.22 3.92
C SER A 332 -9.58 -14.78 4.71
N THR A 333 -9.55 -14.62 6.03
CA THR A 333 -10.68 -14.93 6.93
C THR A 333 -11.94 -14.13 6.59
N ALA A 334 -11.79 -12.92 6.05
CA ALA A 334 -12.91 -12.10 5.58
C ALA A 334 -13.52 -12.65 4.29
N GLU A 335 -12.71 -13.10 3.33
CA GLU A 335 -13.18 -13.71 2.09
C GLU A 335 -13.86 -15.06 2.40
N LYS A 336 -13.29 -15.86 3.31
CA LYS A 336 -13.94 -17.04 3.90
C LYS A 336 -15.32 -16.68 4.48
N ALA A 337 -15.41 -15.66 5.32
CA ALA A 337 -16.66 -15.25 5.95
C ALA A 337 -17.69 -14.73 4.95
N GLN A 338 -17.25 -13.99 3.92
CA GLN A 338 -18.10 -13.49 2.85
C GLN A 338 -18.64 -14.64 2.00
N ILE A 339 -17.81 -15.58 1.56
CA ILE A 339 -18.22 -16.76 0.79
C ILE A 339 -19.27 -17.56 1.56
N LEU A 340 -19.01 -17.84 2.85
CA LEU A 340 -19.97 -18.52 3.73
C LEU A 340 -21.32 -17.80 3.85
N LYS A 341 -21.31 -16.47 3.76
CA LYS A 341 -22.50 -15.63 3.89
C LYS A 341 -23.26 -15.45 2.58
N THR A 342 -22.56 -15.33 1.45
CA THR A 342 -23.15 -14.83 0.20
C THR A 342 -23.17 -15.84 -0.94
N LEU A 343 -22.37 -16.91 -0.88
CA LEU A 343 -22.22 -17.89 -1.97
C LEU A 343 -22.64 -19.30 -1.53
N PRO A 344 -23.95 -19.63 -1.58
CA PRO A 344 -24.48 -20.89 -1.04
C PRO A 344 -24.02 -22.15 -1.79
N SER A 345 -23.45 -22.04 -3.00
CA SER A 345 -22.87 -23.18 -3.70
C SER A 345 -21.50 -23.58 -3.18
N TYR A 346 -20.82 -22.69 -2.44
CA TYR A 346 -19.48 -22.91 -1.91
C TYR A 346 -19.57 -23.63 -0.55
N GLN A 347 -19.05 -24.84 -0.50
CA GLN A 347 -18.99 -25.68 0.69
C GLN A 347 -17.60 -25.55 1.30
N TYR A 348 -17.52 -25.07 2.54
CA TYR A 348 -16.24 -24.99 3.25
C TYR A 348 -15.75 -26.39 3.61
N GLU A 349 -14.52 -26.71 3.22
CA GLU A 349 -13.91 -28.04 3.41
C GLU A 349 -12.77 -28.03 4.45
N GLY A 350 -12.51 -26.89 5.08
CA GLY A 350 -11.45 -26.74 6.07
C GLY A 350 -10.22 -26.03 5.53
N VAL A 351 -9.06 -26.31 6.14
CA VAL A 351 -7.77 -25.75 5.74
C VAL A 351 -7.08 -26.70 4.76
N GLY A 352 -6.85 -26.25 3.53
CA GLY A 352 -6.19 -27.05 2.50
C GLY A 352 -4.69 -27.18 2.73
N TRP A 353 -4.03 -26.09 3.14
CA TRP A 353 -2.62 -26.04 3.49
C TRP A 353 -2.30 -24.82 4.36
N ALA A 354 -1.07 -24.73 4.84
CA ALA A 354 -0.54 -23.56 5.55
C ALA A 354 0.52 -22.85 4.70
N THR A 355 0.43 -21.54 4.57
CA THR A 355 1.28 -20.70 3.71
C THR A 355 2.29 -19.95 4.58
N PRO A 356 3.58 -19.83 4.19
CA PRO A 356 4.52 -18.98 4.90
C PRO A 356 4.12 -17.49 4.88
N GLN A 357 4.73 -16.70 5.75
CA GLN A 357 4.79 -15.24 5.55
C GLN A 357 5.86 -14.90 4.51
N ASP A 358 5.75 -13.72 3.92
CA ASP A 358 6.75 -13.19 3.01
C ASP A 358 8.13 -13.11 3.67
N GLY A 359 9.14 -13.52 2.93
CA GLY A 359 10.51 -13.57 3.40
C GLY A 359 11.51 -14.03 2.34
N PRO A 360 12.80 -14.06 2.68
CA PRO A 360 13.90 -14.30 1.73
C PRO A 360 13.90 -15.68 1.06
N ASN A 361 13.02 -16.59 1.48
CA ASN A 361 12.90 -17.94 0.96
C ASN A 361 11.46 -18.26 0.49
N THR A 362 10.65 -17.22 0.25
CA THR A 362 9.32 -17.35 -0.34
C THR A 362 9.26 -16.75 -1.74
N ILE A 363 8.19 -17.09 -2.44
CA ILE A 363 7.81 -16.59 -3.75
C ILE A 363 6.29 -16.42 -3.79
N ASP A 364 5.86 -15.39 -4.50
CA ASP A 364 4.45 -15.07 -4.71
C ASP A 364 3.69 -16.23 -5.37
N VAL A 365 2.47 -16.50 -4.89
CA VAL A 365 1.45 -17.23 -5.65
C VAL A 365 0.44 -16.23 -6.20
N PHE A 366 0.51 -15.99 -7.50
CA PHE A 366 -0.38 -15.12 -8.25
C PHE A 366 -1.76 -15.75 -8.42
N ARG A 367 -2.82 -14.96 -8.22
CA ARG A 367 -4.22 -15.39 -8.40
C ARG A 367 -4.88 -14.64 -9.55
N PHE A 368 -5.66 -15.37 -10.33
CA PHE A 368 -6.48 -14.84 -11.40
C PHE A 368 -7.92 -15.34 -11.28
N TYR A 369 -8.88 -14.50 -11.62
CA TYR A 369 -10.28 -14.88 -11.81
C TYR A 369 -10.59 -14.94 -13.32
N ASP A 370 -10.93 -16.13 -13.83
CA ASP A 370 -11.38 -16.30 -15.21
C ASP A 370 -12.89 -16.06 -15.31
N THR A 371 -13.29 -14.90 -15.83
CA THR A 371 -14.70 -14.52 -16.02
C THR A 371 -15.46 -15.44 -16.97
N LYS A 372 -14.76 -16.21 -17.82
CA LYS A 372 -15.40 -17.15 -18.75
C LYS A 372 -15.87 -18.41 -18.05
N THR A 373 -15.08 -18.94 -17.11
CA THR A 373 -15.35 -20.20 -16.41
C THR A 373 -15.87 -19.99 -14.99
N GLY A 374 -15.70 -18.78 -14.43
CA GLY A 374 -15.99 -18.44 -13.05
C GLY A 374 -14.99 -19.02 -12.05
N GLN A 375 -13.80 -19.40 -12.51
CA GLN A 375 -12.82 -20.14 -11.72
C GLN A 375 -11.60 -19.31 -11.39
N HIS A 376 -10.87 -19.74 -10.36
CA HIS A 376 -9.62 -19.14 -9.98
C HIS A 376 -8.44 -19.99 -10.45
N PHE A 377 -7.41 -19.31 -10.92
CA PHE A 377 -6.15 -19.89 -11.34
C PHE A 377 -5.01 -19.33 -10.49
N PHE A 378 -4.09 -20.22 -10.09
CA PHE A 378 -2.95 -19.92 -9.24
C PHE A 378 -1.64 -20.38 -9.88
N THR A 379 -0.62 -19.52 -9.83
CA THR A 379 0.74 -19.86 -10.31
C THR A 379 1.82 -19.11 -9.53
N THR A 380 2.98 -19.74 -9.37
CA THR A 380 4.21 -19.09 -8.90
C THR A 380 5.10 -18.60 -10.05
N ASP A 381 4.78 -18.98 -11.28
CA ASP A 381 5.59 -18.64 -12.45
C ASP A 381 5.21 -17.23 -12.95
N ALA A 382 6.11 -16.27 -12.72
CA ALA A 382 5.94 -14.90 -13.20
C ALA A 382 5.83 -14.82 -14.74
N ALA A 383 6.49 -15.71 -15.49
CA ALA A 383 6.37 -15.74 -16.95
C ALA A 383 5.00 -16.28 -17.40
N GLU A 384 4.43 -17.24 -16.66
CA GLU A 384 3.06 -17.70 -16.89
C GLU A 384 2.05 -16.59 -16.57
N ARG A 385 2.21 -15.90 -15.44
CA ARG A 385 1.42 -14.71 -15.09
C ARG A 385 1.45 -13.67 -16.20
N ASP A 386 2.64 -13.30 -16.67
CA ASP A 386 2.82 -12.29 -17.72
C ASP A 386 2.22 -12.75 -19.06
N THR A 387 2.31 -14.04 -19.36
CA THR A 387 1.69 -14.63 -20.56
C THR A 387 0.16 -14.58 -20.46
N ILE A 388 -0.43 -14.92 -19.31
CA ILE A 388 -1.87 -14.86 -19.08
C ILE A 388 -2.37 -13.42 -19.24
N LEU A 389 -1.74 -12.46 -18.56
CA LEU A 389 -2.06 -11.02 -18.65
C LEU A 389 -2.06 -10.52 -20.09
N LYS A 390 -1.12 -11.00 -20.90
CA LYS A 390 -0.97 -10.57 -22.30
C LYS A 390 -1.93 -11.26 -23.27
N THR A 391 -2.29 -12.51 -23.00
CA THR A 391 -2.89 -13.39 -24.03
C THR A 391 -4.30 -13.89 -23.71
N LEU A 392 -4.73 -13.86 -22.44
CA LEU A 392 -6.00 -14.42 -21.98
C LEU A 392 -6.90 -13.32 -21.40
N PRO A 393 -7.70 -12.62 -22.22
CA PRO A 393 -8.47 -11.45 -21.78
C PRO A 393 -9.64 -11.75 -20.82
N SER A 394 -10.01 -13.02 -20.64
CA SER A 394 -11.02 -13.40 -19.63
C SER A 394 -10.43 -13.56 -18.23
N TYR A 395 -9.10 -13.65 -18.11
CA TYR A 395 -8.40 -13.81 -16.85
C TYR A 395 -8.12 -12.41 -16.26
N HIS A 396 -8.80 -12.11 -15.16
CA HIS A 396 -8.58 -10.91 -14.38
C HIS A 396 -7.54 -11.22 -13.32
N TYR A 397 -6.42 -10.52 -13.34
CA TYR A 397 -5.41 -10.66 -12.30
C TYR A 397 -5.89 -10.03 -11.01
N GLU A 398 -5.79 -10.79 -9.91
CA GLU A 398 -6.26 -10.40 -8.58
C GLU A 398 -5.09 -10.16 -7.60
N GLY A 399 -3.84 -10.19 -8.09
CA GLY A 399 -2.65 -9.96 -7.29
C GLY A 399 -2.02 -11.24 -6.72
N VAL A 400 -1.19 -11.06 -5.69
CA VAL A 400 -0.59 -12.15 -4.92
C VAL A 400 -1.62 -12.65 -3.91
N ALA A 401 -1.98 -13.93 -3.98
CA ALA A 401 -2.94 -14.52 -3.04
C ALA A 401 -2.31 -14.95 -1.72
N PHE A 402 -1.09 -15.47 -1.78
CA PHE A 402 -0.30 -15.90 -0.64
C PHE A 402 1.12 -16.24 -1.08
N GLU A 403 1.99 -16.45 -0.10
CA GLU A 403 3.37 -16.88 -0.32
C GLU A 403 3.48 -18.40 -0.38
N ALA A 404 4.39 -18.88 -1.22
CA ALA A 404 4.89 -20.24 -1.24
C ALA A 404 6.39 -20.25 -0.92
N TYR A 405 6.94 -21.36 -0.46
CA TYR A 405 8.39 -21.49 -0.32
C TYR A 405 9.05 -21.56 -1.70
N ALA A 406 10.17 -20.86 -1.87
CA ALA A 406 10.96 -20.83 -3.10
C ALA A 406 11.51 -22.23 -3.50
N SER A 407 11.55 -23.18 -2.56
CA SER A 407 11.86 -24.58 -2.82
C SER A 407 11.39 -25.50 -1.70
N ALA A 408 11.34 -26.82 -1.98
CA ALA A 408 11.12 -27.84 -0.95
C ALA A 408 12.16 -27.78 0.19
N ALA A 409 13.40 -27.38 -0.11
CA ALA A 409 14.44 -27.21 0.90
C ALA A 409 14.17 -26.00 1.81
N ALA A 410 13.70 -24.89 1.23
CA ALA A 410 13.31 -23.69 1.97
C ALA A 410 12.15 -23.93 2.94
N ALA A 411 11.23 -24.83 2.59
CA ALA A 411 10.11 -25.18 3.46
C ALA A 411 10.55 -25.93 4.73
N GLY A 412 11.67 -26.65 4.71
CA GLY A 412 12.12 -27.43 5.88
C GLY A 412 11.12 -28.52 6.31
N ALA A 413 11.11 -28.84 7.61
CA ALA A 413 10.22 -29.86 8.15
C ALA A 413 8.74 -29.41 8.08
N GLY A 414 7.87 -30.27 7.52
CA GLY A 414 6.46 -29.93 7.30
C GLY A 414 6.17 -29.32 5.92
N GLY A 415 7.21 -29.09 5.11
CA GLY A 415 7.10 -28.74 3.69
C GLY A 415 6.35 -29.77 2.87
N VAL A 416 5.46 -29.30 2.00
CA VAL A 416 4.73 -30.13 1.03
C VAL A 416 4.57 -29.36 -0.27
N THR A 417 4.80 -30.04 -1.40
CA THR A 417 4.59 -29.47 -2.74
C THR A 417 3.25 -29.95 -3.27
N LEU A 418 2.44 -29.01 -3.76
CA LEU A 418 1.19 -29.30 -4.42
C LEU A 418 1.44 -29.59 -5.90
N GLU A 419 0.69 -30.54 -6.46
CA GLU A 419 0.59 -30.75 -7.90
C GLU A 419 -0.59 -29.92 -8.45
N ARG A 420 -0.44 -29.41 -9.67
CA ARG A 420 -1.48 -28.73 -10.45
C ARG A 420 -2.02 -29.69 -11.50
N PHE A 421 -3.34 -29.83 -11.56
CA PHE A 421 -4.03 -30.58 -12.60
C PHE A 421 -4.96 -29.66 -13.38
N TYR A 422 -4.98 -29.79 -14.70
CA TYR A 422 -5.89 -29.07 -15.59
C TYR A 422 -6.84 -30.03 -16.30
N ASN A 423 -8.14 -29.79 -16.21
CA ASN A 423 -9.14 -30.54 -16.94
C ASN A 423 -9.43 -29.86 -18.29
N THR A 424 -8.95 -30.47 -19.36
CA THR A 424 -9.09 -29.97 -20.74
C THR A 424 -10.53 -29.91 -21.26
N GLN A 425 -11.48 -30.58 -20.59
CA GLN A 425 -12.89 -30.60 -20.98
C GLN A 425 -13.70 -29.52 -20.26
N THR A 426 -13.40 -29.26 -18.99
CA THR A 426 -14.16 -28.34 -18.14
C THR A 426 -13.47 -27.00 -17.90
N GLY A 427 -12.16 -26.91 -18.17
CA GLY A 427 -11.32 -25.76 -17.84
C GLY A 427 -10.86 -25.71 -16.38
N LEU A 428 -11.23 -26.71 -15.57
CA LEU A 428 -10.94 -26.75 -14.13
C LEU A 428 -9.47 -26.94 -13.82
N HIS A 429 -8.95 -26.11 -12.90
CA HIS A 429 -7.70 -26.39 -12.22
C HIS A 429 -7.95 -27.01 -10.84
N HIS A 430 -7.11 -27.97 -10.46
CA HIS A 430 -7.11 -28.58 -9.15
C HIS A 430 -5.69 -28.62 -8.57
N TYR A 431 -5.58 -28.33 -7.27
CA TYR A 431 -4.31 -28.23 -6.56
C TYR A 431 -4.36 -29.17 -5.37
N THR A 432 -3.42 -30.13 -5.28
CA THR A 432 -3.40 -31.05 -4.14
C THR A 432 -2.00 -31.49 -3.75
N ALA A 433 -1.79 -31.57 -2.44
CA ALA A 433 -0.64 -32.18 -1.79
C ALA A 433 -0.93 -33.65 -1.38
N ASN A 434 -2.16 -34.13 -1.58
CA ASN A 434 -2.58 -35.46 -1.19
C ASN A 434 -2.22 -36.47 -2.29
N ALA A 435 -1.23 -37.32 -2.00
CA ALA A 435 -0.78 -38.34 -2.94
C ALA A 435 -1.89 -39.31 -3.40
N ALA A 436 -2.90 -39.56 -2.57
CA ALA A 436 -4.02 -40.43 -2.94
C ALA A 436 -5.00 -39.72 -3.91
N GLU A 437 -5.21 -38.41 -3.73
CA GLU A 437 -6.03 -37.57 -4.61
C GLU A 437 -5.35 -37.41 -5.98
N ALA A 438 -4.06 -37.06 -5.98
CA ALA A 438 -3.23 -37.00 -7.18
C ALA A 438 -3.23 -38.35 -7.93
N ALA A 439 -3.05 -39.47 -7.21
CA ALA A 439 -3.11 -40.80 -7.81
C ALA A 439 -4.50 -41.13 -8.39
N ALA A 440 -5.58 -40.73 -7.71
CA ALA A 440 -6.95 -40.94 -8.21
C ALA A 440 -7.22 -40.16 -9.50
N ILE A 441 -6.72 -38.92 -9.61
CA ILE A 441 -6.81 -38.11 -10.83
C ILE A 441 -5.99 -38.76 -11.95
N ASN A 442 -4.73 -39.09 -11.69
CA ASN A 442 -3.82 -39.70 -12.68
C ASN A 442 -4.28 -41.09 -13.17
N GLN A 443 -5.02 -41.83 -12.35
CA GLN A 443 -5.59 -43.14 -12.71
C GLN A 443 -6.99 -43.02 -13.36
N GLY A 444 -7.51 -41.80 -13.55
CA GLY A 444 -8.80 -41.54 -14.19
C GLY A 444 -10.01 -41.79 -13.30
N SER A 445 -9.82 -42.03 -12.00
CA SER A 445 -10.92 -42.20 -11.04
C SER A 445 -11.71 -40.91 -10.81
N ALA A 446 -11.10 -39.74 -11.06
CA ALA A 446 -11.73 -38.42 -11.01
C ALA A 446 -12.48 -38.04 -12.31
N GLY A 447 -12.62 -38.98 -13.25
CA GLY A 447 -13.22 -38.75 -14.56
C GLY A 447 -12.20 -38.40 -15.65
N PRO A 448 -12.65 -38.25 -16.91
CA PRO A 448 -11.76 -37.98 -18.05
C PRO A 448 -11.34 -36.50 -18.12
N GLY A 449 -10.31 -36.23 -18.92
CA GLY A 449 -9.92 -34.87 -19.32
C GLY A 449 -8.85 -34.20 -18.45
N TRP A 450 -8.53 -34.77 -17.28
CA TRP A 450 -7.46 -34.28 -16.41
C TRP A 450 -6.06 -34.54 -17.00
N VAL A 451 -5.23 -33.51 -16.94
CA VAL A 451 -3.81 -33.51 -17.29
C VAL A 451 -3.04 -33.04 -16.07
N ASP A 452 -1.99 -33.78 -15.71
CA ASP A 452 -1.02 -33.41 -14.69
C ASP A 452 -0.09 -32.35 -15.29
N GLU A 453 -0.10 -31.15 -14.72
CA GLU A 453 0.76 -30.03 -15.13
C GLU A 453 2.02 -29.93 -14.26
N GLY A 454 2.18 -30.85 -13.30
CA GLY A 454 3.31 -30.93 -12.39
C GLY A 454 3.20 -29.97 -11.21
N HIS A 455 4.36 -29.68 -10.61
CA HIS A 455 4.42 -28.94 -9.36
C HIS A 455 3.86 -27.52 -9.50
N ALA A 456 2.89 -27.19 -8.62
CA ALA A 456 2.28 -25.86 -8.53
C ALA A 456 3.12 -24.93 -7.65
N PHE A 457 3.26 -25.30 -6.37
CA PHE A 457 3.94 -24.51 -5.35
C PHE A 457 4.19 -25.31 -4.07
N THR A 458 5.20 -24.92 -3.30
CA THR A 458 5.55 -25.55 -2.02
C THR A 458 5.03 -24.74 -0.84
N VAL A 459 4.36 -25.39 0.09
CA VAL A 459 3.73 -24.80 1.30
C VAL A 459 3.96 -25.71 2.50
N HIS A 460 3.29 -25.48 3.62
CA HIS A 460 3.29 -26.36 4.80
C HIS A 460 2.00 -27.16 4.93
N ILE A 461 2.12 -28.35 5.53
CA ILE A 461 0.95 -29.07 6.06
C ILE A 461 0.26 -28.22 7.15
N PRO A 462 -1.08 -28.21 7.24
CA PRO A 462 -1.76 -27.50 8.32
C PRO A 462 -1.35 -28.01 9.71
N THR A 463 -1.12 -27.10 10.64
CA THR A 463 -0.88 -27.46 12.05
C THR A 463 -2.19 -27.85 12.73
N GLY A 464 -2.12 -28.62 13.82
CA GLY A 464 -3.31 -29.04 14.57
C GLY A 464 -4.19 -27.87 15.07
N GLY A 465 -3.61 -26.70 15.32
CA GLY A 465 -4.36 -25.50 15.70
C GLY A 465 -5.22 -24.92 14.56
N MET A 466 -4.81 -25.11 13.31
CA MET A 466 -5.51 -24.60 12.13
C MET A 466 -6.68 -25.49 11.69
N LEU A 467 -6.63 -26.78 12.00
CA LEU A 467 -7.69 -27.73 11.64
C LEU A 467 -8.97 -27.56 12.49
N HIS A 468 -8.92 -26.72 13.53
CA HIS A 468 -10.01 -26.50 14.49
C HIS A 468 -10.49 -25.04 14.56
N SER A 469 -10.03 -24.17 13.66
CA SER A 469 -10.31 -22.71 13.62
C SER A 469 -11.32 -22.25 12.56
#